data_AF-A0A5K7YV43-F1
#
_entry.id   AF-A0A5K7YV43-F1
#
_cell.length_a   1.000
_cell.length_b   1.000
_cell.length_c   1.000
_cell.angle_alpha   90.00
_cell.angle_beta   90.00
_cell.angle_gamma   90.00
#
_symmetry.space_group_name_H-M   'P 1'
#
loop_
_entity.id
_entity.type
_entity.pdbx_description
1 polymer ?
#
loop_
_entity_poly.entity_id
_entity_poly.type
_entity_poly.pdbx_seq_one_letter_code
_entity_poly.pdbx_strand_id
1 'polypeptide(L)' 'MNQSTETTTPSADLKCPTCRAQLKRRRSRHADDCERVCGGCGQTFDVCDRDTLSELKKKAP' A
#
# COMPACT_ATOMS: atom_id res chain seq x y z
N MET A 1 18.77 19.46 -17.31
CA MET A 1 18.49 18.91 -15.97
C MET A 1 17.22 18.08 -16.06
N ASN A 2 17.32 16.76 -16.06
CA ASN A 2 16.18 15.87 -16.32
C ASN A 2 15.66 15.36 -14.98
N GLN A 3 14.80 16.14 -14.33
CA GLN A 3 14.02 15.66 -13.19
C GLN A 3 12.90 14.79 -13.77
N SER A 4 13.17 13.49 -13.86
CA SER A 4 12.10 12.50 -13.96
C SER A 4 11.15 12.78 -12.81
N THR A 5 9.94 13.15 -13.16
CA THR A 5 8.81 13.29 -12.25
C THR A 5 8.55 11.93 -11.65
N GLU A 6 9.24 11.65 -10.54
CA GLU A 6 8.86 10.65 -9.57
C GLU A 6 7.48 11.04 -9.09
N THR A 7 6.47 10.58 -9.83
CA THR A 7 5.09 10.55 -9.39
C THR A 7 5.03 9.44 -8.35
N THR A 8 5.71 9.67 -7.22
CA THR A 8 5.69 8.82 -6.04
C THR A 8 4.31 8.96 -5.46
N THR A 9 3.36 8.28 -6.09
CA THR A 9 2.14 7.87 -5.41
C THR A 9 2.64 6.88 -4.36
N PRO A 10 2.58 7.18 -3.05
CA PRO A 10 3.14 6.32 -2.00
C PRO A 10 2.45 4.94 -1.88
N SER A 11 1.58 4.60 -2.83
CA SER A 11 0.71 3.44 -2.86
C SER A 11 1.10 2.40 -3.92
N ALA A 12 2.03 2.70 -4.83
CA ALA A 12 2.22 1.87 -6.03
C ALA A 12 2.92 0.51 -5.75
N ASP A 13 3.69 0.38 -4.67
CA ASP A 13 4.49 -0.83 -4.41
C ASP A 13 4.26 -1.49 -3.04
N LEU A 14 3.19 -1.15 -2.31
CA LEU A 14 2.95 -1.79 -1.01
C LEU A 14 2.56 -3.27 -1.21
N LYS A 15 3.31 -4.16 -0.57
CA LYS A 15 3.09 -5.62 -0.60
C LYS A 15 2.63 -6.11 0.76
N CYS A 16 1.78 -7.12 0.76
CA CYS A 16 1.33 -7.75 1.99
C CYS A 16 2.50 -8.47 2.69
N PRO A 17 2.73 -8.25 3.98
CA PRO A 17 3.83 -8.86 4.72
C PRO A 17 3.64 -10.37 4.91
N THR A 18 2.41 -10.86 4.77
CA THR A 18 2.04 -12.26 4.97
C THR A 18 2.18 -13.07 3.67
N CYS A 19 1.57 -12.60 2.58
CA CYS A 19 1.49 -13.36 1.32
C CYS A 19 2.23 -12.71 0.14
N ARG A 20 2.89 -11.55 0.36
CA ARG A 20 3.64 -10.77 -0.63
C ARG A 20 2.83 -10.27 -1.85
N ALA A 21 1.54 -10.55 -1.91
CA ALA A 21 0.67 -10.02 -2.95
C ALA A 21 0.52 -8.50 -2.82
N GLN A 22 0.26 -7.84 -3.96
CA GLN A 22 0.12 -6.40 -4.04
C GLN A 22 -1.10 -5.91 -3.24
N LEU A 23 -0.90 -4.84 -2.49
CA LEU A 23 -1.97 -4.10 -1.83
C LEU A 23 -2.67 -3.20 -2.85
N LYS A 24 -4.00 -3.26 -2.87
CA LYS A 24 -4.85 -2.51 -3.79
C LYS A 24 -5.73 -1.55 -3.00
N ARG A 25 -6.17 -0.46 -3.62
CA ARG A 25 -7.22 0.38 -3.03
C ARG A 25 -8.50 -0.41 -2.90
N ARG A 26 -9.14 -0.32 -1.73
CA ARG A 26 -10.45 -0.93 -1.55
C ARG A 26 -11.46 -0.19 -2.42
N ARG A 27 -12.29 -0.94 -3.17
CA ARG A 27 -13.37 -0.37 -3.97
C ARG A 27 -14.63 -0.29 -3.10
N SER A 28 -14.82 0.82 -2.42
CA SER A 28 -16.02 1.12 -1.64
C SER A 28 -16.51 2.54 -1.96
N ARG A 29 -17.82 2.80 -1.80
CA ARG A 29 -18.40 4.14 -2.01
C ARG A 29 -17.84 5.18 -1.04
N HIS A 30 -17.33 4.72 0.10
CA HIS A 30 -16.64 5.51 1.12
C HIS A 30 -15.26 4.92 1.40
N ALA A 31 -14.54 4.46 0.37
CA ALA A 31 -13.19 3.95 0.60
C ALA A 31 -12.28 5.11 1.03
N ASP A 32 -11.81 5.05 2.27
CA ASP A 32 -10.72 5.90 2.72
C ASP A 32 -9.50 5.68 1.82
N ASP A 33 -8.90 6.76 1.32
CA ASP A 33 -7.68 6.68 0.50
C ASP A 33 -6.48 6.14 1.31
N CYS A 34 -6.63 6.02 2.63
CA CYS A 34 -5.72 5.35 3.52
C CYS A 34 -5.89 3.82 3.55
N GLU A 35 -7.05 3.27 3.20
CA GLU A 35 -7.29 1.83 3.30
C GLU A 35 -6.76 1.10 2.06
N ARG A 36 -5.92 0.08 2.28
CA ARG A 36 -5.48 -0.85 1.26
C ARG A 36 -5.90 -2.26 1.62
N VAL A 37 -6.29 -3.04 0.62
CA VAL A 37 -6.65 -4.45 0.76
C VAL A 37 -5.67 -5.31 -0.03
N CYS A 38 -5.19 -6.39 0.58
CA CYS A 38 -4.33 -7.34 -0.09
C CYS A 38 -5.11 -8.12 -1.15
N GLY A 39 -4.63 -8.09 -2.40
CA GLY A 39 -5.22 -8.85 -3.49
C GLY A 39 -5.01 -10.37 -3.42
N GLY A 40 -4.23 -10.87 -2.46
CA GLY A 40 -3.96 -12.31 -2.25
C GLY A 40 -4.72 -12.87 -1.06
N CYS A 41 -4.46 -12.37 0.15
CA CYS A 41 -5.10 -12.87 1.37
C CYS A 41 -6.35 -12.08 1.81
N GLY A 42 -6.68 -10.96 1.16
CA GLY A 42 -7.85 -10.14 1.50
C GLY A 42 -7.71 -9.27 2.75
N GLN A 43 -6.56 -9.32 3.43
CA GLN A 43 -6.30 -8.53 4.64
C GLN A 43 -6.25 -7.02 4.33
N THR A 44 -6.83 -6.21 5.20
CA THR A 44 -6.82 -4.74 5.10
C THR A 44 -5.68 -4.13 5.92
N PHE A 45 -5.15 -3.02 5.42
CA PHE A 45 -4.04 -2.27 5.99
C PHE A 45 -4.36 -0.78 5.87
N ASP A 46 -4.15 -0.04 6.95
CA ASP A 46 -4.21 1.42 6.93
C ASP A 46 -2.82 1.98 6.62
N VAL A 47 -2.66 2.65 5.49
CA VAL A 47 -1.37 3.22 5.07
C VAL A 47 -1.12 4.63 5.61
N CYS A 48 -2.12 5.24 6.22
CA CYS A 48 -1.97 6.51 6.93
C CYS A 48 -1.48 6.28 8.37
N ASP A 49 -1.68 5.08 8.90
CA ASP A 49 -1.00 4.62 10.11
C ASP A 49 0.49 4.40 9.84
N ARG A 50 1.34 5.14 10.57
CA ARG A 50 2.80 5.15 10.33
C ARG A 50 3.44 3.83 10.72
N ASP A 51 2.92 3.16 11.74
CA ASP A 51 3.40 1.85 12.18
C ASP A 51 3.11 0.78 11.12
N THR A 52 1.87 0.73 10.63
CA THR A 52 1.47 -0.16 9.53
C THR A 52 2.27 0.12 8.27
N LEU A 53 2.43 1.38 7.88
CA LEU A 53 3.25 1.74 6.72
C LEU A 53 4.72 1.34 6.89
N SER A 54 5.27 1.46 8.10
CA SER A 54 6.63 1.03 8.42
C SER A 54 6.79 -0.48 8.29
N GLU A 55 5.83 -1.27 8.79
CA GLU A 55 5.84 -2.73 8.67
C GLU A 55 5.70 -3.21 7.22
N LEU A 56 4.86 -2.53 6.43
CA LEU A 56 4.72 -2.80 4.99
C LEU A 56 6.03 -2.54 4.24
N LYS A 57 6.75 -1.46 4.59
CA LYS A 57 8.03 -1.09 3.96
C LYS A 57 9.21 -1.97 4.40
N LYS A 58 9.29 -2.34 5.68
CA LYS A 58 10.37 -3.23 6.20
C LYS A 58 10.36 -4.60 5.56
N LYS A 59 9.19 -5.08 5.14
CA LYS A 59 9.01 -6.43 4.56
C LYS A 59 8.85 -6.43 3.04
N ALA A 60 8.87 -5.25 2.41
CA ALA A 60 9.00 -5.13 0.97
C ALA A 60 10.49 -5.38 0.61
N PRO A 61 10.80 -6.38 -0.23
CA PRO A 61 12.17 -6.67 -0.66
C PRO A 61 12.74 -5.58 -1.57
#